data_AF-A0A6A5EN28-F1
#
_entry.id   AF-A0A6A5EN28-F1
#
_cell.length_a   1.000
_cell.length_b   1.000
_cell.length_c   1.000
_cell.angle_alpha   90.00
_cell.angle_beta   90.00
_cell.angle_gamma   90.00
#
_symmetry.space_group_name_H-M   'P 1'
#
loop_
_entity.id
_entity.type
_entity.pdbx_description
1 polymer ?
#
loop_
_entity_poly.entity_id
_entity_poly.type
_entity_poly.pdbx_seq_one_letter_code
_entity_poly.pdbx_strand_id
1 'polypeptide(L)'
;MMPVNTVLEKSNGVVVGAELTCSLWEENKAHRESYSADWHSVSLKTQPQDRQTMNMNDDSRRETLSRQWQARPLKQICPSGVFRVGTVERGVREHQLLPKRKTLPLPIFTPAELGVRLGRGAPHTEEDLHTFPTPDGVCPSKRTVDEITRDLPPVKPTLMEFFKAPRDLGRSMSQEAQRG
;
A
#
# COMPACT_ATOMS: atom_id res chain seq x y z
N MET A 1 -7.95 -0.12 -36.57
CA MET A 1 -6.90 -0.69 -35.71
C MET A 1 -5.94 0.45 -35.37
N MET A 2 -5.90 0.89 -34.10
CA MET A 2 -5.00 1.97 -33.69
C MET A 2 -3.56 1.47 -33.81
N PRO A 3 -2.63 2.21 -34.41
CA PRO A 3 -1.24 1.77 -34.52
C PRO A 3 -0.67 1.62 -33.12
N VAL A 4 -0.26 0.40 -32.81
CA VAL A 4 0.28 0.00 -31.52
C VAL A 4 1.74 0.45 -31.50
N ASN A 5 1.96 1.72 -31.18
CA ASN A 5 3.27 2.34 -31.33
C ASN A 5 4.21 1.94 -30.20
N THR A 6 5.33 1.33 -30.56
CA THR A 6 6.48 1.22 -29.67
C THR A 6 7.34 2.47 -29.81
N VAL A 7 7.57 3.18 -28.71
CA VAL A 7 8.39 4.40 -28.67
C VAL A 7 9.58 4.15 -27.77
N LEU A 8 10.77 4.50 -28.26
CA LEU A 8 12.02 4.48 -27.51
C LEU A 8 12.67 5.85 -27.58
N GLU A 9 12.86 6.46 -26.42
CA GLU A 9 13.56 7.73 -26.26
C GLU A 9 14.96 7.46 -25.72
N LYS A 10 15.97 7.96 -26.44
CA LYS A 10 17.37 7.81 -26.07
C LYS A 10 18.02 9.18 -25.94
N SER A 11 18.85 9.34 -24.93
CA SER A 11 19.71 10.50 -24.73
C SER A 11 21.11 10.01 -24.40
N ASN A 12 22.13 10.51 -25.11
CA ASN A 12 23.53 10.12 -24.94
C ASN A 12 23.76 8.59 -24.96
N GLY A 13 23.05 7.88 -25.85
CA GLY A 13 23.15 6.42 -25.97
C GLY A 13 22.41 5.62 -24.88
N VAL A 14 21.79 6.28 -23.90
CA VAL A 14 21.04 5.66 -22.80
C VAL A 14 19.54 5.78 -23.06
N VAL A 15 18.78 4.71 -22.82
CA VAL A 15 17.32 4.75 -22.87
C VAL A 15 16.80 5.57 -21.69
N VAL A 16 16.10 6.66 -21.98
CA VAL A 16 15.49 7.57 -21.01
C VAL A 16 13.97 7.44 -20.96
N GLY A 17 13.34 6.96 -22.03
CA GLY A 17 11.91 6.69 -22.08
C GLY A 17 11.62 5.49 -22.97
N ALA A 18 10.61 4.71 -22.63
CA ALA A 18 10.11 3.62 -23.45
C ALA A 18 8.62 3.40 -23.21
N GLU A 19 7.85 3.30 -24.28
CA GLU A 19 6.51 2.74 -24.27
C GLU A 19 6.53 1.56 -25.23
N LEU A 20 6.54 0.34 -24.70
CA LEU A 20 6.62 -0.88 -25.49
C LEU A 20 5.29 -1.60 -25.49
N THR A 21 4.93 -2.09 -26.66
CA THR A 21 3.65 -2.74 -26.89
C THR A 21 3.86 -4.19 -27.29
N CYS A 22 2.87 -5.02 -27.00
CA CYS A 22 2.87 -6.44 -27.32
C CYS A 22 1.59 -6.78 -28.06
N SER A 23 1.72 -7.65 -29.06
CA SER A 23 0.65 -8.08 -29.94
C SER A 23 0.66 -9.61 -30.00
N LEU A 24 -0.51 -10.22 -29.93
CA LEU A 24 -0.72 -11.66 -30.04
C LEU A 24 -1.80 -11.93 -31.08
N TRP A 25 -1.54 -12.90 -31.95
CA TRP A 25 -2.48 -13.38 -32.97
C TRP A 25 -2.49 -14.90 -32.95
N GLU A 26 -3.67 -15.47 -32.80
CA GLU A 26 -3.91 -16.91 -32.75
C GLU A 26 -5.01 -17.28 -33.74
N GLU A 27 -4.86 -18.42 -34.40
CA GLU A 27 -5.82 -18.92 -35.38
C GLU A 27 -6.07 -20.41 -35.14
N ASN A 28 -7.33 -20.79 -34.97
CA ASN A 28 -7.78 -22.16 -34.87
C ASN A 28 -8.54 -22.54 -36.15
N LYS A 29 -7.79 -23.11 -37.11
CA LYS A 29 -8.35 -23.50 -38.42
C LYS A 29 -9.38 -24.62 -38.34
N ALA A 30 -9.29 -25.49 -37.33
CA ALA A 30 -10.24 -26.59 -37.14
C ALA A 30 -11.64 -26.06 -36.79
N HIS A 31 -11.70 -24.99 -36.00
CA HIS A 31 -12.96 -24.36 -35.57
C HIS A 31 -13.30 -23.06 -36.33
N ARG A 32 -12.43 -22.62 -37.26
CA ARG A 32 -12.53 -21.34 -37.97
C ARG A 32 -12.61 -20.14 -37.02
N GLU A 33 -11.83 -20.20 -35.94
CA GLU A 33 -11.76 -19.14 -34.95
C GLU A 33 -10.43 -18.40 -35.06
N SER A 34 -10.44 -17.11 -34.73
CA SER A 34 -9.23 -16.29 -34.66
C SER A 34 -9.30 -15.39 -33.44
N TYR A 35 -8.17 -15.18 -32.78
CA TYR A 35 -8.04 -14.28 -31.64
C TYR A 35 -6.87 -13.32 -31.86
N SER A 36 -7.08 -12.06 -31.48
CA SER A 36 -6.07 -11.02 -31.55
C SER A 36 -6.11 -10.16 -30.30
N ALA A 37 -4.95 -9.84 -29.75
CA ALA A 37 -4.85 -8.93 -28.62
C ALA A 37 -3.62 -8.03 -28.74
N ASP A 38 -3.81 -6.75 -28.47
CA ASP A 38 -2.76 -5.75 -28.41
C ASP A 38 -2.81 -5.03 -27.06
N TRP A 39 -1.66 -4.85 -26.42
CA TRP A 39 -1.59 -4.12 -25.15
C TRP A 39 -0.27 -3.38 -24.95
N HIS A 40 -0.30 -2.34 -24.11
CA HIS A 40 0.91 -1.69 -23.64
C HIS A 40 1.54 -2.53 -22.54
N SER A 41 2.67 -3.14 -22.85
CA SER A 41 3.32 -4.07 -21.93
C SER A 41 4.28 -3.35 -20.99
N VAL A 42 5.12 -2.46 -21.50
CA VAL A 42 6.18 -1.81 -20.71
C VAL A 42 6.09 -0.31 -20.80
N SER A 43 6.25 0.37 -19.67
CA SER A 43 6.39 1.81 -19.58
C SER A 43 7.62 2.15 -18.73
N LEU A 44 8.48 2.98 -19.31
CA LEU A 44 9.66 3.56 -18.71
C LEU A 44 9.59 5.06 -18.99
N LYS A 45 9.65 5.89 -17.96
CA LYS A 45 9.74 7.34 -18.15
C LYS A 45 10.71 7.90 -17.13
N THR A 46 11.86 8.35 -17.60
CA THR A 46 12.81 9.09 -16.77
C THR A 46 12.39 10.54 -16.72
N GLN A 47 11.95 10.99 -15.56
CA GLN A 47 11.69 12.40 -15.28
C GLN A 47 12.97 13.05 -14.72
N PRO A 48 13.21 14.35 -14.97
CA PRO A 48 14.28 15.10 -14.30
C PRO A 48 14.19 15.05 -12.77
N GLN A 49 12.97 14.93 -12.23
CA GLN A 49 12.66 14.79 -10.81
C GLN A 49 13.02 13.41 -10.23
N ASP A 50 13.34 12.42 -11.08
CA ASP A 50 13.82 11.10 -10.64
C ASP A 50 15.30 11.12 -10.21
N ARG A 51 15.91 12.31 -10.18
CA ARG A 51 17.19 12.55 -9.52
C ARG A 51 16.98 12.46 -8.02
N GLN A 52 17.39 11.33 -7.46
CA GLN A 52 17.45 11.15 -6.03
C GLN A 52 18.72 11.83 -5.51
N THR A 53 18.56 12.63 -4.48
CA THR A 53 19.66 13.35 -3.83
C THR A 53 19.73 12.95 -2.37
N MET A 54 20.95 12.72 -1.88
CA MET A 54 21.24 12.47 -0.47
C MET A 54 22.27 13.50 -0.03
N ASN A 55 21.99 14.17 1.08
CA ASN A 55 22.93 15.07 1.73
C ASN A 55 23.04 14.67 3.20
N MET A 56 24.26 14.46 3.67
CA MET A 56 24.58 14.11 5.05
C MET A 56 25.61 15.11 5.56
N ASN A 57 25.37 15.65 6.75
CA ASN A 57 26.28 16.58 7.41
C ASN A 57 26.59 16.06 8.82
N ASP A 58 27.87 15.94 9.14
CA ASP A 58 28.40 15.68 10.48
C ASP A 58 29.10 16.95 10.98
N ASP A 59 28.36 17.77 11.71
CA ASP A 59 28.86 19.04 12.26
C ASP A 59 29.95 18.83 13.32
N SER A 60 29.98 17.65 13.97
CA SER A 60 30.98 17.32 14.99
C SER A 60 32.37 17.10 14.39
N ARG A 61 32.40 16.48 13.20
CA ARG A 61 33.63 16.22 12.43
C ARG A 61 33.87 17.27 11.33
N ARG A 62 32.91 18.16 11.08
CA ARG A 62 32.89 19.12 9.97
C ARG A 62 32.98 18.43 8.61
N GLU A 63 32.26 17.32 8.47
CA GLU A 63 32.26 16.51 7.25
C GLU A 63 30.89 16.62 6.56
N THR A 64 30.89 16.74 5.24
CA THR A 64 29.66 16.77 4.45
C THR A 64 29.78 15.80 3.27
N LEU A 65 28.76 14.98 3.09
CA LEU A 65 28.62 14.04 1.98
C LEU A 65 27.37 14.38 1.17
N SER A 66 27.56 14.74 -0.10
CA SER A 66 26.48 14.96 -1.06
C SER A 66 26.56 13.93 -2.18
N ARG A 67 25.43 13.27 -2.49
CA ARG A 67 25.33 12.27 -3.54
C ARG A 67 24.06 12.49 -4.35
N GLN A 68 24.18 12.36 -5.67
CA GLN A 68 23.04 12.35 -6.59
C GLN A 68 23.09 11.10 -7.46
N TRP A 69 21.93 10.50 -7.73
CA TRP A 69 21.80 9.39 -8.69
C TRP A 69 20.44 9.41 -9.35
N GLN A 70 20.34 8.74 -10.49
CA GLN A 70 19.11 8.60 -11.26
C GLN A 70 18.51 7.22 -10.97
N ALA A 71 17.20 7.17 -10.72
CA ALA A 71 16.45 5.93 -10.57
C ALA A 71 15.37 5.88 -11.64
N ARG A 72 15.54 5.05 -12.69
CA ARG A 72 14.62 5.05 -13.83
C ARG A 72 13.46 4.11 -13.55
N PRO A 73 12.23 4.61 -13.33
CA PRO A 73 11.10 3.76 -12.98
C PRO A 73 10.67 2.91 -14.18
N LEU A 74 10.50 1.62 -13.94
CA LEU A 74 10.04 0.64 -14.92
C LEU A 74 8.76 -0.02 -14.43
N LYS A 75 7.75 -0.06 -15.29
CA LYS A 75 6.46 -0.72 -15.06
C LYS A 75 6.17 -1.67 -16.20
N GLN A 76 5.76 -2.89 -15.88
CA GLN A 76 5.28 -3.88 -16.85
C GLN A 76 3.90 -4.41 -16.43
N ILE A 77 2.99 -4.50 -17.39
CA ILE A 77 1.65 -5.07 -17.22
C ILE A 77 1.49 -6.23 -18.22
N CYS A 78 0.91 -7.33 -17.76
CA CYS A 78 0.55 -8.48 -18.58
C CYS A 78 -0.96 -8.78 -18.46
N PRO A 79 -1.64 -9.21 -19.53
CA PRO A 79 -3.05 -9.63 -19.49
C PRO A 79 -3.35 -10.76 -18.50
N SER A 80 -2.34 -11.56 -18.13
CA SER A 80 -2.41 -12.60 -17.10
C SER A 80 -2.63 -12.08 -15.67
N GLY A 81 -2.69 -10.76 -15.47
CA GLY A 81 -2.77 -10.13 -14.15
C GLY A 81 -1.41 -9.97 -13.46
N VAL A 82 -0.32 -10.37 -14.12
CA VAL A 82 1.04 -10.15 -13.60
C VAL A 82 1.44 -8.68 -13.77
N PHE A 83 1.93 -8.10 -12.69
CA PHE A 83 2.37 -6.71 -12.61
C PHE A 83 3.80 -6.61 -12.10
N ARG A 84 4.72 -6.05 -12.89
CA ARG A 84 6.10 -5.81 -12.45
C ARG A 84 6.37 -4.33 -12.31
N VAL A 85 6.95 -3.93 -11.20
CA VAL A 85 7.30 -2.53 -10.95
C VAL A 85 8.63 -2.44 -10.21
N GLY A 86 9.44 -1.44 -10.55
CA GLY A 86 10.71 -1.19 -9.90
C GLY A 86 11.52 -0.15 -10.65
N THR A 87 12.83 -0.33 -10.67
CA THR A 87 13.76 0.57 -11.39
C THR A 87 14.65 -0.24 -12.31
N VAL A 88 15.14 0.35 -13.39
CA VAL A 88 16.08 -0.31 -14.30
C VAL A 88 17.36 -0.71 -13.56
N GLU A 89 17.81 0.13 -12.62
CA GLU A 89 19.07 -0.04 -11.90
C GLU A 89 19.02 -1.14 -10.83
N ARG A 90 17.90 -1.26 -10.10
CA ARG A 90 17.75 -2.24 -9.01
C ARG A 90 16.93 -3.47 -9.39
N GLY A 91 16.32 -3.46 -10.58
CA GLY A 91 15.40 -4.50 -11.02
C GLY A 91 13.94 -4.23 -10.62
N VAL A 92 13.08 -5.17 -11.02
CA VAL A 92 11.63 -5.11 -10.82
C VAL A 92 11.16 -6.20 -9.87
N ARG A 93 10.08 -5.91 -9.14
CA ARG A 93 9.38 -6.87 -8.30
C ARG A 93 8.05 -7.23 -8.94
N GLU A 94 7.77 -8.52 -8.96
CA GLU A 94 6.52 -9.07 -9.48
C GLU A 94 5.43 -9.08 -8.41
N HIS A 95 4.21 -8.75 -8.85
CA HIS A 95 3.00 -8.73 -8.05
C HIS A 95 1.87 -9.32 -8.88
N GLN A 96 1.01 -10.13 -8.26
CA GLN A 96 -0.24 -10.54 -8.89
C GLN A 96 -1.31 -9.47 -8.60
N LEU A 97 -1.87 -8.86 -9.64
CA LEU A 97 -3.03 -7.97 -9.51
C LEU A 97 -4.25 -8.82 -9.17
N LEU A 98 -4.61 -8.84 -7.89
CA LEU A 98 -5.93 -9.30 -7.48
C LEU A 98 -6.98 -8.24 -7.86
N PRO A 99 -8.22 -8.64 -8.21
CA PRO A 99 -9.32 -7.69 -8.36
C PRO A 99 -9.37 -6.78 -7.14
N LYS A 100 -9.33 -5.47 -7.38
CA LYS A 100 -9.23 -4.48 -6.31
C LYS A 100 -10.50 -4.52 -5.45
N ARG A 101 -10.50 -5.29 -4.36
CA ARG A 101 -11.56 -5.27 -3.36
C ARG A 101 -11.47 -3.93 -2.62
N LYS A 102 -12.44 -3.05 -2.82
CA LYS A 102 -12.61 -1.80 -2.05
C LYS A 102 -13.18 -2.09 -0.65
N THR A 103 -12.68 -3.10 0.03
CA THR A 103 -13.07 -3.41 1.41
C THR A 103 -11.86 -3.11 2.27
N LEU A 104 -12.02 -2.20 3.23
CA LEU A 104 -11.01 -2.01 4.27
C LEU A 104 -10.72 -3.38 4.90
N PRO A 105 -9.46 -3.73 5.20
CA PRO A 105 -9.17 -4.96 5.91
C PRO A 105 -10.03 -4.98 7.17
N LEU A 106 -10.81 -6.05 7.35
CA LEU A 106 -11.59 -6.23 8.58
C LEU A 106 -10.61 -6.08 9.75
N PRO A 107 -10.96 -5.30 10.79
CA PRO A 107 -10.07 -5.12 11.93
C PRO A 107 -9.67 -6.49 12.45
N ILE A 108 -8.37 -6.73 12.55
CA ILE A 108 -7.78 -8.00 13.03
C ILE A 108 -8.24 -8.31 14.47
N PHE A 109 -8.77 -7.29 15.16
CA PHE A 109 -9.38 -7.37 16.48
C PHE A 109 -10.91 -7.25 16.40
N THR A 110 -11.58 -8.32 15.95
CA THR A 110 -13.00 -8.53 16.30
C THR A 110 -13.07 -9.37 17.57
N PRO A 111 -13.79 -8.94 18.63
CA PRO A 111 -14.01 -9.76 19.82
C PRO A 111 -14.60 -11.12 19.45
N ALA A 112 -14.22 -12.17 20.18
CA ALA A 112 -14.58 -13.56 19.93
C ALA A 112 -16.09 -13.88 20.08
N GLU A 113 -16.93 -12.89 20.37
CA GLU A 113 -18.31 -13.08 20.80
C GLU A 113 -19.35 -12.46 19.84
N LEU A 114 -19.10 -12.52 18.54
CA LEU A 114 -20.22 -12.56 17.58
C LEU A 114 -20.68 -14.01 17.45
N GLY A 115 -21.48 -14.40 18.43
CA GLY A 115 -21.98 -15.75 18.60
C GLY A 115 -22.84 -16.25 17.43
N VAL A 116 -22.40 -17.37 16.87
CA VAL A 116 -23.21 -18.60 16.66
C VAL A 116 -24.43 -18.53 15.73
N ARG A 117 -24.50 -17.67 14.71
CA ARG A 117 -25.53 -17.86 13.65
C ARG A 117 -24.98 -17.82 12.23
N LEU A 118 -25.09 -19.01 11.61
CA LEU A 118 -24.77 -19.44 10.24
C LEU A 118 -23.29 -19.62 9.87
N GLY A 119 -22.83 -20.87 9.99
CA GLY A 119 -22.07 -21.57 8.94
C GLY A 119 -20.68 -21.02 8.61
N ARG A 120 -19.69 -21.24 9.48
CA ARG A 120 -18.29 -20.91 9.21
C ARG A 120 -17.65 -22.00 8.35
N GLY A 121 -17.37 -21.72 7.06
CA GLY A 121 -16.41 -22.50 6.26
C GLY A 121 -16.73 -22.78 4.78
N ALA A 122 -17.91 -22.42 4.26
CA ALA A 122 -18.21 -22.63 2.84
C ALA A 122 -17.66 -21.47 1.98
N PRO A 123 -17.15 -21.74 0.76
CA PRO A 123 -16.85 -20.70 -0.21
C PRO A 123 -18.10 -19.86 -0.48
N HIS A 124 -17.94 -18.54 -0.57
CA HIS A 124 -19.04 -17.63 -0.91
C HIS A 124 -19.58 -17.93 -2.32
N THR A 125 -20.88 -18.18 -2.44
CA THR A 125 -21.57 -18.30 -3.73
C THR A 125 -21.92 -16.92 -4.29
N GLU A 126 -22.22 -16.80 -5.59
CA GLU A 126 -22.56 -15.52 -6.24
C GLU A 126 -23.78 -14.81 -5.61
N GLU A 127 -24.62 -15.53 -4.86
CA GLU A 127 -25.75 -14.98 -4.10
C GLU A 127 -25.31 -14.11 -2.89
N ASP A 128 -24.08 -14.28 -2.37
CA ASP A 128 -23.55 -13.46 -1.27
C ASP A 128 -23.15 -12.04 -1.73
N LEU A 129 -23.21 -11.75 -3.04
CA LEU A 129 -22.83 -10.46 -3.64
C LEU A 129 -23.97 -9.43 -3.63
N HIS A 130 -24.95 -9.56 -2.76
CA HIS A 130 -25.97 -8.52 -2.62
C HIS A 130 -25.33 -7.20 -2.17
N THR A 131 -25.53 -6.16 -2.97
CA THR A 131 -25.14 -4.79 -2.65
C THR A 131 -25.78 -4.40 -1.32
N PHE A 132 -24.97 -4.30 -0.27
CA PHE A 132 -25.43 -3.78 1.01
C PHE A 132 -25.98 -2.37 0.78
N PRO A 133 -27.22 -2.07 1.23
CA PRO A 133 -27.73 -0.71 1.17
C PRO A 133 -26.77 0.21 1.94
N THR A 134 -26.54 1.42 1.40
CA THR A 134 -25.69 2.42 2.02
C THR A 134 -26.15 2.62 3.47
N PRO A 135 -25.30 2.37 4.48
CA PRO A 135 -25.70 2.55 5.87
C PRO A 135 -26.00 4.03 6.08
N ASP A 136 -27.22 4.32 6.53
CA ASP A 136 -27.76 5.65 6.84
C ASP A 136 -27.17 6.27 8.12
N GLY A 137 -26.29 5.54 8.81
CA GLY A 137 -25.60 5.98 10.02
C GLY A 137 -26.52 6.05 11.24
N VAL A 138 -27.76 5.55 11.14
CA VAL A 138 -28.74 5.57 12.22
C VAL A 138 -28.49 4.34 13.10
N CYS A 139 -28.01 4.57 14.33
CA CYS A 139 -27.88 3.51 15.32
C CYS A 139 -29.24 3.36 16.04
N PRO A 140 -30.00 2.26 15.83
CA PRO A 140 -31.32 2.07 16.44
C PRO A 140 -31.27 1.96 17.96
N SER A 141 -30.10 1.72 18.54
CA SER A 141 -29.86 1.62 19.98
C SER A 141 -29.14 2.82 20.58
N LYS A 142 -29.08 3.96 19.87
CA LYS A 142 -28.44 5.19 20.37
C LYS A 142 -29.16 5.68 21.63
N ARG A 143 -28.49 5.56 22.78
CA ARG A 143 -28.92 6.13 24.06
C ARG A 143 -28.39 7.55 24.22
N THR A 144 -29.13 8.40 24.93
CA THR A 144 -28.67 9.76 25.22
C THR A 144 -27.56 9.74 26.27
N VAL A 145 -26.73 10.78 26.34
CA VAL A 145 -25.60 10.82 27.30
C VAL A 145 -26.11 10.69 28.73
N ASP A 146 -27.25 11.31 29.05
CA ASP A 146 -27.87 11.24 30.38
C ASP A 146 -28.37 9.82 30.75
N GLU A 147 -28.82 9.05 29.76
CA GLU A 147 -29.16 7.64 29.96
C GLU A 147 -27.92 6.78 30.21
N ILE A 148 -26.79 7.13 29.58
CA ILE A 148 -25.52 6.41 29.73
C ILE A 148 -24.88 6.72 31.10
N THR A 149 -24.98 7.96 31.59
CA THR A 149 -24.32 8.39 32.83
C THR A 149 -25.14 8.17 34.09
N ARG A 150 -26.40 7.73 33.97
CA ARG A 150 -27.34 7.56 35.10
C ARG A 150 -26.82 6.64 36.19
N ASP A 151 -26.15 5.56 35.81
CA ASP A 151 -25.69 4.51 36.73
C ASP A 151 -24.20 4.67 37.11
N LEU A 152 -23.55 5.75 36.68
CA LEU A 152 -22.16 6.01 37.03
C LEU A 152 -22.08 6.62 38.44
N PRO A 153 -21.14 6.15 39.28
CA PRO A 153 -20.90 6.78 40.57
C PRO A 153 -20.43 8.23 40.38
N PRO A 154 -20.76 9.15 41.30
CA PRO A 154 -20.40 10.56 41.18
C PRO A 154 -18.89 10.73 41.10
N VAL A 155 -18.41 11.20 39.95
CA VAL A 155 -16.99 11.46 39.70
C VAL A 155 -16.65 12.81 40.31
N LYS A 156 -15.77 12.82 41.33
CA LYS A 156 -15.18 14.07 41.82
C LYS A 156 -14.21 14.61 40.77
N PRO A 157 -14.33 15.88 40.32
CA PRO A 157 -13.35 16.45 39.41
C PRO A 157 -12.00 16.50 40.14
N THR A 158 -11.06 15.67 39.69
CA THR A 158 -9.69 15.71 40.21
C THR A 158 -8.98 16.84 39.47
N LEU A 159 -8.83 18.00 40.10
CA LEU A 159 -8.04 19.08 39.54
C LEU A 159 -6.57 18.65 39.61
N MET A 160 -6.01 18.23 38.48
CA MET A 160 -4.61 17.84 38.39
C MET A 160 -3.77 19.13 38.24
N GLU A 161 -3.26 19.65 39.34
CA GLU A 161 -2.34 20.79 39.32
C GLU A 161 -0.97 20.33 38.79
N PHE A 162 -0.68 20.64 37.53
CA PHE A 162 0.63 20.42 36.93
C PHE A 162 1.63 21.45 37.45
N PHE A 163 2.21 21.22 38.62
CA PHE A 163 3.41 21.95 39.02
C PHE A 163 4.61 21.45 38.19
N LYS A 164 5.01 22.25 37.19
CA LYS A 164 6.31 22.11 36.52
C LYS A 164 7.42 22.56 37.49
N ALA A 165 8.02 21.63 38.21
CA ALA A 165 9.33 21.82 38.81
C ALA A 165 10.37 21.06 37.95
N PRO A 166 11.50 21.69 37.55
CA PRO A 166 12.59 20.97 36.90
C PRO A 166 13.27 20.10 37.96
N ARG A 167 13.37 18.79 37.71
CA ARG A 167 14.17 17.88 38.54
C ARG A 167 14.99 16.97 37.65
N ASP A 168 16.29 17.01 37.88
CA ASP A 168 17.34 16.45 37.04
C ASP A 168 17.22 14.93 36.87
N LEU A 169 17.24 14.47 35.63
CA LEU A 169 17.31 13.06 35.26
C LEU A 169 18.72 12.52 35.55
N GLY A 170 18.96 12.13 36.80
CA GLY A 170 20.14 11.38 37.21
C GLY A 170 20.23 10.04 36.46
N ARG A 171 21.40 9.78 35.87
CA ARG A 171 21.74 8.56 35.14
C ARG A 171 21.60 7.32 36.04
N SER A 172 20.75 6.38 35.65
CA SER A 172 20.74 5.03 36.22
C SER A 172 21.70 4.14 35.42
N MET A 173 22.75 3.64 36.06
CA MET A 173 23.70 2.67 35.51
C MET A 173 23.12 1.26 35.63
N SER A 174 22.99 0.56 34.50
CA SER A 174 22.60 -0.85 34.46
C SER A 174 23.80 -1.73 34.87
N GLN A 175 23.65 -2.55 35.91
CA GLN A 175 24.64 -3.57 36.29
C GLN A 175 24.46 -4.84 35.44
N GLU A 176 25.62 -5.39 35.04
CA GLU A 176 25.81 -6.61 34.26
C GLU A 176 25.16 -7.85 34.87
N ALA A 177 24.57 -8.69 34.01
CA ALA A 177 24.24 -10.07 34.32
C ALA A 177 25.45 -10.97 33.96
N GLN A 178 26.14 -11.48 34.99
CA GLN A 178 27.04 -12.61 34.88
C GLN A 178 26.25 -13.87 34.50
N ARG A 179 26.63 -14.54 33.41
CA ARG A 179 26.40 -15.97 33.22
C ARG A 179 27.73 -16.64 32.89
N GLY A 180 28.19 -17.47 33.82
CA GLY A 180 28.96 -18.67 33.47
C GLY A 180 28.03 -19.75 32.91
#